data_AF-A0A5C5ZDH3-F1
#
_entry.id   AF-A0A5C5ZDH3-F1
#
_cell.length_a   1.000
_cell.length_b   1.000
_cell.length_c   1.000
_cell.angle_alpha   90.00
_cell.angle_beta   90.00
_cell.angle_gamma   90.00
#
_symmetry.space_group_name_H-M   'P 1'
#
loop_
_entity.id
_entity.type
_entity.pdbx_description
1 polymer ?
#
loop_
_entity_poly.entity_id
_entity_poly.type
_entity_poly.pdbx_seq_one_letter_code
_entity_poly.pdbx_strand_id
1 'polypeptide(L)'
;MEFLPDQVTFVAKPIAQRGVLTMRIVEGRRPLALNFANGVEPGGGLLPGATAQEETLCRSSALYATLFNDSMYDFHRDNSPAPTVQII
;
A
#
# COMPACT_ATOMS: atom_id res chain seq x y z
N MET A 1 -5.54 -11.41 31.65
CA MET A 1 -6.05 -10.84 30.39
C MET A 1 -5.14 -11.35 29.29
N GLU A 2 -5.56 -12.41 28.60
CA GLU A 2 -4.81 -12.98 27.48
C GLU A 2 -5.16 -12.18 26.21
N PHE A 3 -4.20 -11.45 25.66
CA PHE A 3 -4.37 -10.79 24.38
C PHE A 3 -4.13 -11.82 23.27
N LEU A 4 -5.20 -12.23 22.58
CA LEU A 4 -5.10 -13.08 21.39
C LEU A 4 -4.32 -12.34 20.27
N PRO A 5 -3.28 -12.96 19.69
CA PRO A 5 -2.31 -12.30 18.79
C PRO A 5 -2.86 -11.87 17.41
N ASP A 6 -4.10 -12.20 17.06
CA ASP A 6 -4.47 -12.26 15.62
C ASP A 6 -5.39 -11.14 15.13
N GLN A 7 -5.70 -10.12 15.95
CA GLN A 7 -6.58 -9.03 15.54
C GLN A 7 -5.79 -7.96 14.77
N VAL A 8 -5.84 -8.03 13.45
CA VAL A 8 -5.40 -6.97 12.55
C VAL A 8 -6.24 -5.71 12.81
N THR A 9 -5.59 -4.62 13.21
CA THR A 9 -6.30 -3.34 13.42
C THR A 9 -6.24 -2.52 12.14
N PHE A 10 -7.32 -2.53 11.37
CA PHE A 10 -7.47 -1.67 10.19
C PHE A 10 -7.90 -0.26 10.63
N VAL A 11 -7.05 0.74 10.41
CA VAL A 11 -7.45 2.15 10.52
C VAL A 11 -7.56 2.72 9.11
N ALA A 12 -8.72 2.50 8.47
CA ALA A 12 -9.03 3.09 7.18
C ALA A 12 -10.01 4.26 7.36
N LYS A 13 -9.60 5.46 6.94
CA LYS A 13 -10.50 6.61 6.69
C LYS A 13 -10.48 6.84 5.18
N PRO A 14 -11.64 6.89 4.50
CA PRO A 14 -11.66 7.06 3.05
C PRO A 14 -11.30 8.51 2.72
N ILE A 15 -10.10 8.77 2.21
CA ILE A 15 -9.74 10.11 1.71
C ILE A 15 -8.95 9.98 0.41
N ALA A 16 -9.53 10.57 -0.64
CA ALA A 16 -8.89 10.82 -1.91
C ALA A 16 -7.54 11.55 -1.71
N GLN A 17 -6.45 10.85 -2.02
CA GLN A 17 -5.15 11.35 -2.49
C GLN A 17 -4.34 12.36 -1.64
N ARG A 18 -4.92 13.00 -0.61
CA ARG A 18 -4.24 13.89 0.34
C ARG A 18 -4.97 13.85 1.70
N GLY A 19 -4.78 12.77 2.45
CA GLY A 19 -5.26 12.64 3.82
C GLY A 19 -4.09 12.41 4.77
N VAL A 20 -4.14 13.03 5.96
CA VAL A 20 -3.24 12.68 7.06
C VAL A 20 -3.63 11.29 7.55
N LEU A 21 -2.75 10.30 7.32
CA LEU A 21 -2.92 8.95 7.86
C LEU A 21 -2.50 8.97 9.33
N THR A 22 -3.46 8.88 10.24
CA THR A 22 -3.16 8.67 11.66
C THR A 22 -3.00 7.17 11.91
N MET A 23 -1.76 6.70 11.97
CA MET A 23 -1.45 5.32 12.31
C MET A 23 -1.46 5.13 13.82
N ARG A 24 -2.32 4.24 14.32
CA ARG A 24 -2.33 3.84 15.73
C ARG A 24 -1.53 2.56 15.89
N ILE A 25 -0.35 2.67 16.49
CA ILE A 25 0.45 1.50 16.88
C ILE A 25 -0.11 0.97 18.20
N VAL A 26 -0.46 -0.31 18.21
CA VAL A 26 -0.89 -1.04 19.40
C VAL A 26 0.25 -1.98 19.78
N GLU A 27 0.71 -1.92 21.02
CA GLU A 27 1.77 -2.80 21.52
C GLU A 27 1.43 -4.27 21.26
N GLY A 28 2.44 -5.04 20.84
CA GLY A 28 2.28 -6.45 20.51
C GLY A 28 1.56 -6.75 19.19
N ARG A 29 1.19 -5.75 18.39
CA ARG A 29 0.56 -5.95 17.07
C ARG A 29 1.42 -5.44 15.91
N ARG A 30 1.35 -6.14 14.78
CA ARG A 30 1.93 -5.67 13.51
C ARG A 30 0.91 -4.76 12.80
N PRO A 31 1.24 -3.49 12.57
CA PRO A 31 0.36 -2.60 11.83
C PRO A 31 0.30 -3.03 10.37
N LEU A 32 -0.87 -2.85 9.74
CA LEU A 32 -1.04 -2.97 8.30
C LEU A 32 -1.48 -1.61 7.74
N ALA A 33 -1.03 -1.31 6.53
CA ALA A 33 -1.46 -0.16 5.76
C ALA A 33 -2.12 -0.61 4.45
N LEU A 34 -2.99 0.25 3.92
CA LEU A 34 -3.63 0.03 2.64
C LEU A 34 -2.86 0.82 1.58
N ASN A 35 -2.34 0.18 0.54
CA ASN A 35 -1.76 0.84 -0.62
C ASN A 35 -2.79 0.90 -1.77
N PHE A 36 -3.06 2.11 -2.26
CA PHE A 36 -3.87 2.36 -3.45
C PHE A 36 -3.00 2.22 -4.69
N ALA A 37 -2.67 0.98 -5.00
CA ALA A 37 -1.68 0.62 -6.01
C ALA A 37 -2.16 0.92 -7.43
N ASN A 38 -1.23 1.41 -8.23
CA ASN A 38 -1.30 1.34 -9.67
C ASN A 38 -1.38 -0.13 -10.07
N GLY A 39 -2.32 -0.47 -10.98
CA GLY A 39 -2.49 -1.85 -11.42
C GLY A 39 -1.40 -2.36 -12.36
N VAL A 40 -0.61 -1.47 -12.95
CA VAL A 40 0.22 -1.74 -14.13
C VAL A 40 1.70 -1.46 -13.87
N GLU A 41 1.99 -0.34 -13.23
CA GLU A 41 3.36 0.12 -12.95
C GLU A 41 3.65 0.00 -11.45
N PRO A 42 4.68 -0.78 -11.04
CA PRO A 42 5.06 -0.89 -9.64
C PRO A 42 5.49 0.48 -9.09
N GLY A 43 4.85 0.91 -8.01
CA GLY A 43 5.09 2.24 -7.44
C GLY A 43 4.53 3.40 -8.29
N GLY A 44 3.70 3.10 -9.29
CA GLY A 44 3.01 4.11 -10.10
C GLY A 44 3.96 5.14 -10.73
N GLY A 45 3.70 6.42 -10.48
CA GLY A 45 4.47 7.54 -11.00
C GLY A 45 5.72 7.89 -10.17
N LEU A 46 6.31 6.93 -9.44
CA LEU A 46 7.47 7.17 -8.56
C LEU A 46 8.62 7.87 -9.27
N LEU A 47 9.09 7.32 -10.41
CA LEU A 47 10.24 7.86 -11.15
C LEU A 47 9.96 9.24 -11.79
N PRO A 48 8.77 9.48 -12.38
CA PRO A 48 8.36 10.82 -12.82
C PRO A 48 8.17 11.85 -11.67
N GLY A 49 8.20 11.42 -10.40
CA GLY A 49 8.04 12.31 -9.25
C GLY A 49 6.59 12.58 -8.86
N ALA A 50 5.64 11.70 -9.23
CA ALA A 50 4.26 11.82 -8.79
C ALA A 50 4.15 11.71 -7.25
N THR A 51 3.12 12.34 -6.69
CA THR A 51 2.96 12.50 -5.24
C THR A 51 1.66 11.88 -4.73
N ALA A 52 1.14 10.84 -5.38
CA ALA A 52 0.00 10.12 -4.83
C ALA A 52 0.45 9.25 -3.65
N GLN A 53 -0.49 8.49 -3.09
CA GLN A 53 -0.28 7.75 -1.86
C GLN A 53 0.75 6.62 -2.04
N GLU A 54 0.63 5.85 -3.12
CA GLU A 54 1.57 4.78 -3.46
C GLU A 54 3.01 5.30 -3.62
N GLU A 55 3.22 6.40 -4.36
CA GLU A 55 4.56 6.96 -4.56
C GLU A 55 5.14 7.49 -3.26
N THR A 56 4.29 8.04 -2.38
CA THR A 56 4.71 8.52 -1.06
C THR A 56 5.12 7.36 -0.15
N LEU A 57 4.39 6.24 -0.19
CA LEU A 57 4.76 5.00 0.52
C LEU A 57 6.05 4.42 -0.05
N CYS A 58 6.21 4.37 -1.36
CA CYS A 58 7.40 3.88 -2.03
C CYS A 58 8.66 4.72 -1.73
N ARG A 59 8.54 6.04 -1.60
CA ARG A 59 9.66 6.93 -1.22
C ARG A 59 10.03 6.86 0.25
N SER A 60 9.06 6.61 1.12
CA SER A 60 9.26 6.66 2.57
C SER A 60 9.51 5.29 3.21
N SER A 61 9.56 4.22 2.42
CA SER A 61 9.74 2.84 2.89
C SER A 61 10.50 1.98 1.87
N ALA A 62 10.65 0.69 2.18
CA ALA A 62 11.21 -0.31 1.27
C ALA A 62 10.16 -0.90 0.29
N LEU A 63 8.92 -0.37 0.27
CA LEU A 63 7.81 -0.93 -0.50
C LEU A 63 8.13 -1.12 -2.00
N TYR A 64 8.82 -0.17 -2.63
CA TYR A 64 9.15 -0.31 -4.06
C TYR A 64 9.97 -1.58 -4.35
N ALA A 65 10.88 -1.94 -3.45
CA ALA A 65 11.70 -3.14 -3.60
C ALA A 65 10.88 -4.44 -3.47
N THR A 66 9.76 -4.43 -2.76
CA THR A 66 8.87 -5.59 -2.64
C THR A 66 7.92 -5.73 -3.82
N LEU A 67 7.61 -4.62 -4.50
CA LEU A 67 6.76 -4.59 -5.69
C LEU A 67 7.55 -4.85 -6.98
N PHE A 68 8.86 -4.63 -6.96
CA PHE A 68 9.73 -4.84 -8.10
C PHE A 68 9.70 -6.32 -8.55
N ASN A 69 9.30 -6.58 -9.80
CA ASN A 69 9.07 -7.91 -10.38
C ASN A 69 7.92 -8.72 -9.76
N ASP A 70 6.93 -8.08 -9.13
CA ASP A 70 5.70 -8.78 -8.72
C ASP A 70 4.85 -9.17 -9.94
N SER A 71 4.43 -10.44 -10.01
CA SER A 71 3.68 -11.02 -11.13
C SER A 71 2.26 -10.47 -11.28
N MET A 72 1.72 -9.81 -10.25
CA MET A 72 0.46 -9.07 -10.33
C MET A 72 0.50 -8.03 -11.45
N TYR A 73 1.62 -7.33 -11.61
CA TYR A 73 1.77 -6.28 -12.62
C TYR A 73 1.85 -6.86 -14.03
N ASP A 74 2.51 -8.02 -14.21
CA ASP A 74 2.49 -8.76 -15.47
C ASP A 74 1.05 -9.16 -15.84
N PHE A 75 0.33 -9.75 -14.89
CA PHE A 75 -1.04 -10.19 -15.10
C PHE A 75 -1.97 -9.06 -15.55
N HIS A 76 -1.91 -7.88 -14.91
CA HIS A 76 -2.76 -6.74 -15.28
C HIS A 76 -2.34 -6.06 -16.58
N ARG A 77 -1.05 -6.07 -16.94
CA ARG A 77 -0.61 -5.66 -18.28
C ARG A 77 -1.27 -6.50 -19.36
N ASP A 78 -1.40 -7.80 -19.10
CA ASP A 78 -1.97 -8.75 -20.05
C ASP A 78 -3.52 -8.80 -20.02
N ASN A 79 -4.16 -8.42 -18.91
CA ASN A 79 -5.60 -8.64 -18.65
C ASN A 79 -6.41 -7.37 -18.37
N SER A 80 -6.14 -6.31 -19.13
CA SER A 80 -6.72 -4.96 -18.96
C SER A 80 -6.32 -4.27 -17.65
N PRO A 81 -5.79 -3.03 -17.72
CA PRO A 81 -5.43 -2.26 -16.53
C PRO A 81 -6.63 -2.06 -15.58
N ALA A 82 -6.52 -2.54 -14.34
CA ALA A 82 -7.47 -2.25 -13.28
C ALA A 82 -6.76 -1.66 -12.05
N PRO A 83 -7.32 -0.63 -11.39
CA PRO A 83 -6.78 -0.14 -10.13
C PRO A 83 -6.80 -1.25 -9.07
N THR A 84 -5.71 -1.37 -8.30
CA THR A 84 -5.53 -2.46 -7.33
C THR A 84 -5.41 -1.92 -5.92
N VAL A 85 -5.87 -2.70 -4.95
CA VAL A 85 -5.71 -2.39 -3.53
C VAL A 85 -4.86 -3.47 -2.90
N GLN A 86 -3.73 -3.08 -2.29
CA GLN A 86 -2.79 -3.99 -1.64
C GLN A 86 -2.77 -3.71 -0.13
N ILE A 87 -2.69 -4.75 0.69
CA ILE A 87 -2.45 -4.61 2.13
C ILE A 87 -0.95 -4.83 2.37
N ILE A 88 -0.27 -3.85 2.94
CA ILE A 88 1.17 -3.83 3.19
C ILE A 88 1.49 -3.75 4.69
#